data_AF-A0A376S966-F1
#
_entry.id   AF-A0A376S966-F1
#
_cell.length_a   1.000
_cell.length_b   1.000
_cell.length_c   1.000
_cell.angle_alpha   90.00
_cell.angle_beta   90.00
_cell.angle_gamma   90.00
#
_symmetry.space_group_name_H-M   'P 1'
#
loop_
_entity.id
_entity.type
_entity.pdbx_description
1 polymer ?
#
loop_
_entity_poly.entity_id
_entity_poly.type
_entity_poly.pdbx_seq_one_letter_code
_entity_poly.pdbx_strand_id
1 'polypeptide(L)'
;MKGLLALLISSMVLPAHAGIVIYGTRIIYPAENKEVMVQLMNQGNRSSLLQAWIDDGDTSLPPEKIQVPFMLTPPVAKIGANSGQQVKIKIMPNKLPTNKESIFI
;
A
#
# COMPACT_ATOMS: atom_id res chain seq x y z
N MET A 1 -12.74 31.38 30.28
CA MET A 1 -11.88 30.18 30.45
C MET A 1 -12.03 29.15 29.34
N LYS A 2 -13.25 28.71 28.98
CA LYS A 2 -13.48 27.70 27.93
C LYS A 2 -12.93 28.09 26.53
N GLY A 3 -13.11 29.35 26.12
CA GLY A 3 -12.57 29.84 24.83
C GLY A 3 -11.04 29.89 24.78
N LEU A 4 -10.39 30.25 25.89
CA LEU A 4 -8.93 30.24 25.99
C LEU A 4 -8.38 28.81 25.93
N LEU A 5 -9.06 27.86 26.58
CA LEU A 5 -8.71 26.45 26.54
C LEU A 5 -8.88 25.86 25.13
N ALA A 6 -9.96 26.22 24.42
CA ALA A 6 -10.18 25.80 23.03
C ALA A 6 -9.10 26.36 22.07
N LEU A 7 -8.70 27.62 22.25
CA LEU A 7 -7.63 28.24 21.46
C LEU A 7 -6.28 27.54 21.70
N LEU A 8 -5.99 27.18 22.96
CA LEU A 8 -4.78 26.45 23.33
C LEU A 8 -4.74 25.07 22.66
N ILE A 9 -5.84 24.31 22.71
CA ILE A 9 -5.96 22.97 22.10
C ILE A 9 -5.79 23.04 20.56
N SER A 10 -6.37 24.05 19.91
CA SER A 10 -6.24 24.22 18.45
C SER A 10 -4.79 24.52 18.03
N SER A 11 -3.97 25.11 18.90
CA SER A 11 -2.57 25.44 18.60
C SER A 11 -1.64 24.23 18.64
N MET A 12 -2.12 23.07 19.12
CA MET A 12 -1.33 21.84 19.29
C MET A 12 -1.46 20.86 18.11
N VAL A 13 -2.08 21.25 17.00
CA VAL A 13 -2.22 20.37 15.82
C VAL A 13 -0.91 20.32 15.05
N LEU A 14 -0.23 19.17 15.07
CA LEU A 14 0.99 18.93 14.30
C LEU A 14 0.65 18.36 12.91
N PRO A 15 1.39 18.76 11.86
CA PRO A 15 1.20 18.20 10.52
C PRO A 15 1.68 16.74 10.45
N ALA A 16 0.86 15.88 9.85
CA ALA A 16 1.27 14.53 9.45
C ALA A 16 2.07 14.60 8.15
N HIS A 17 3.21 13.92 8.10
CA HIS A 17 4.07 13.84 6.91
C HIS A 17 4.04 12.42 6.35
N ALA A 18 3.73 12.27 5.07
CA ALA A 18 3.83 11.02 4.33
C ALA A 18 4.99 11.12 3.32
N GLY A 19 5.73 10.02 3.14
CA GLY A 19 6.85 9.95 2.19
C GLY A 19 6.56 9.09 0.97
N ILE A 20 5.85 7.98 1.13
CA ILE A 20 5.63 7.02 0.04
C ILE A 20 4.39 7.40 -0.76
N VAL A 21 4.57 7.56 -2.07
CA VAL A 21 3.52 7.77 -3.05
C VAL A 21 3.45 6.55 -3.95
N ILE A 22 2.25 5.96 -4.09
CA ILE A 22 1.96 4.89 -5.06
C ILE A 22 1.44 5.56 -6.33
N TYR A 23 1.96 5.16 -7.49
CA TYR A 23 1.49 5.69 -8.77
C TYR A 23 0.17 5.01 -9.13
N GLY A 24 -0.91 5.79 -9.02
CA GLY A 24 -2.28 5.33 -9.25
C GLY A 24 -3.04 5.11 -7.94
N THR A 25 -4.37 5.05 -8.05
CA THR A 25 -5.27 4.85 -6.90
C THR A 25 -5.90 3.45 -6.88
N ARG A 26 -5.61 2.64 -7.90
CA ARG A 26 -6.04 1.24 -8.05
C ARG A 26 -5.12 0.54 -9.05
N ILE A 27 -5.08 -0.77 -8.98
CA ILE A 27 -4.35 -1.62 -9.92
C ILE A 27 -5.38 -2.50 -10.63
N ILE A 28 -5.43 -2.42 -11.95
CA ILE A 28 -6.19 -3.37 -12.76
C ILE A 28 -5.22 -4.47 -13.17
N TYR A 29 -5.57 -5.72 -12.87
CA TYR A 29 -4.77 -6.89 -13.20
C TYR A 29 -5.43 -7.65 -14.36
N PRO A 30 -4.94 -7.51 -15.61
CA PRO A 30 -5.47 -8.29 -16.73
C PRO A 30 -5.21 -9.79 -16.53
N ALA A 31 -6.22 -10.63 -16.78
CA ALA A 31 -6.14 -12.06 -16.50
C ALA A 31 -5.09 -12.80 -17.35
N GLU A 32 -4.78 -12.27 -18.53
CA GLU A 32 -3.78 -12.76 -19.46
C GLU A 32 -2.33 -12.44 -19.02
N ASN A 33 -2.15 -11.48 -18.11
CA ASN A 33 -0.84 -11.08 -17.64
C ASN A 33 -0.33 -12.02 -16.55
N LYS A 34 0.96 -12.35 -16.62
CA LYS A 34 1.63 -13.14 -15.56
C LYS A 34 1.98 -12.29 -14.33
N GLU A 35 2.18 -11.00 -14.54
CA GLU A 35 2.56 -10.04 -13.50
C GLU A 35 2.22 -8.61 -13.92
N VAL A 36 2.06 -7.73 -12.94
CA VAL A 36 1.98 -6.28 -13.13
C VAL A 36 2.97 -5.58 -12.21
N MET A 37 3.48 -4.43 -12.65
CA MET A 37 4.45 -3.63 -11.89
C MET A 37 3.75 -2.42 -11.30
N VAL A 38 3.98 -2.18 -10.01
CA VAL A 38 3.51 -1.00 -9.28
C VAL A 38 4.70 -0.12 -8.99
N GLN A 39 4.64 1.13 -9.46
CA GLN A 39 5.67 2.12 -9.18
C GLN A 39 5.33 2.86 -7.89
N LEU A 40 6.31 2.98 -7.01
CA LEU A 40 6.27 3.82 -5.81
C LEU A 40 7.41 4.84 -5.86
N MET A 41 7.23 5.95 -5.14
CA MET A 41 8.25 6.97 -4.92
C MET A 41 8.27 7.37 -3.46
N ASN A 42 9.45 7.38 -2.85
CA ASN A 42 9.66 8.05 -1.59
C ASN A 42 9.98 9.53 -1.86
N GLN A 43 8.99 10.40 -1.73
CA GLN A 43 9.14 11.87 -1.79
C GLN A 43 9.57 12.48 -0.45
N GLY A 44 9.83 11.64 0.57
CA GLY A 44 10.41 12.06 1.82
C GLY A 44 11.89 12.39 1.70
N ASN A 45 12.37 13.22 2.63
CA ASN A 45 13.77 13.61 2.76
C ASN A 45 14.63 12.58 3.51
N ARG A 46 14.08 11.41 3.87
CA ARG A 46 14.75 10.33 4.59
C ARG A 46 14.47 8.99 3.90
N SER A 47 15.37 8.02 4.09
CA SER A 47 15.10 6.64 3.65
C SER A 47 13.93 6.04 4.45
N SER A 48 13.15 5.19 3.79
CA SER A 48 12.00 4.50 4.39
C SER A 48 12.13 2.99 4.17
N LEU A 49 11.58 2.21 5.10
CA LEU A 49 11.34 0.79 4.91
C LEU A 49 9.88 0.63 4.44
N LEU A 50 9.71 0.08 3.25
CA LEU A 50 8.41 -0.32 2.71
C LEU A 50 8.15 -1.77 3.09
N GLN A 51 6.95 -2.06 3.60
CA GLN A 51 6.40 -3.40 3.70
C GLN A 51 5.05 -3.39 2.99
N ALA A 52 4.80 -4.38 2.15
CA ALA A 52 3.57 -4.47 1.35
C ALA A 52 2.99 -5.88 1.37
N TRP A 53 1.66 -5.97 1.44
CA TRP A 53 0.85 -7.18 1.30
C TRP A 53 -0.45 -6.83 0.56
N ILE A 54 -1.18 -7.87 0.12
CA ILE A 54 -2.55 -7.77 -0.41
C ILE A 54 -3.42 -8.60 0.50
N ASP A 55 -4.61 -8.11 0.82
CA ASP A 55 -5.64 -8.73 1.63
C ASP A 55 -6.99 -8.84 0.91
N ASP A 56 -7.92 -9.55 1.54
CA ASP A 56 -9.28 -9.79 1.07
C ASP A 56 -10.33 -8.96 1.83
N GLY A 57 -9.89 -7.96 2.59
CA GLY A 57 -10.70 -7.06 3.41
C GLY A 57 -10.83 -7.46 4.88
N ASP A 58 -10.32 -8.62 5.31
CA ASP A 58 -10.27 -8.98 6.73
C ASP A 58 -9.07 -8.35 7.44
N THR A 59 -9.31 -7.18 8.04
CA THR A 59 -8.28 -6.44 8.79
C THR A 59 -7.92 -7.07 10.14
N SER A 60 -8.57 -8.16 10.55
CA SER A 60 -8.28 -8.83 11.83
C SER A 60 -7.09 -9.80 11.74
N LEU A 61 -6.71 -10.19 10.51
CA LEU A 61 -5.62 -11.12 10.27
C LEU A 61 -4.29 -10.37 10.08
N PRO A 62 -3.19 -10.84 10.71
CA PRO A 62 -1.88 -10.31 10.40
C PRO A 62 -1.44 -10.75 9.00
N PRO A 63 -0.57 -9.98 8.30
CA PRO A 63 -0.18 -10.24 6.91
C PRO A 63 0.25 -11.69 6.61
N GLU A 64 0.93 -12.34 7.57
CA GLU A 64 1.40 -13.73 7.43
C GLU A 64 0.29 -14.79 7.41
N LYS A 65 -0.96 -14.44 7.78
CA LYS A 65 -2.11 -15.36 7.78
C LYS A 65 -3.08 -15.11 6.63
N ILE A 66 -2.87 -14.06 5.85
CA ILE A 66 -3.75 -13.65 4.76
C ILE A 66 -3.59 -14.62 3.58
N GLN A 67 -4.71 -15.08 3.03
CA GLN A 67 -4.73 -16.03 1.92
C GLN A 67 -5.37 -15.40 0.68
N VAL A 68 -4.53 -14.79 -0.15
CA VAL A 68 -4.92 -14.23 -1.45
C VAL A 68 -4.11 -14.87 -2.57
N PRO A 69 -4.61 -14.92 -3.82
CA PRO A 69 -3.92 -15.57 -4.93
C PRO A 69 -2.81 -14.71 -5.54
N PHE A 70 -2.14 -13.86 -4.75
CA PHE A 70 -1.12 -12.93 -5.23
C PHE A 70 0.16 -13.03 -4.42
N MET A 71 1.28 -12.80 -5.08
CA MET A 71 2.59 -12.66 -4.47
C MET A 71 3.18 -11.29 -4.83
N LEU A 72 3.67 -10.57 -3.83
CA LEU A 72 4.38 -9.31 -4.00
C LEU A 72 5.90 -9.53 -3.94
N THR A 73 6.65 -8.84 -4.80
CA THR A 73 8.11 -8.91 -4.79
C THR A 73 8.75 -7.54 -5.09
N PRO A 74 9.66 -7.05 -4.23
CA PRO A 74 9.96 -7.54 -2.89
C PRO A 74 8.81 -7.21 -1.91
N PRO A 75 8.51 -8.07 -0.90
CA PRO A 75 7.52 -7.76 0.13
C PRO A 75 8.04 -6.73 1.16
N VAL A 76 9.36 -6.58 1.28
CA VAL A 76 10.04 -5.59 2.11
C VAL A 76 11.18 -4.96 1.32
N ALA A 77 11.25 -3.63 1.27
CA ALA A 77 12.31 -2.90 0.57
C ALA A 77 12.72 -1.64 1.32
N LYS A 78 14.02 -1.34 1.32
CA LYS A 78 14.51 -0.01 1.72
C LYS A 78 14.48 0.91 0.51
N ILE A 79 13.78 2.04 0.63
CA ILE A 79 13.69 3.06 -0.41
C ILE A 79 14.47 4.29 0.06
N GLY A 80 15.41 4.75 -0.76
CA GLY A 80 16.17 5.98 -0.49
C GLY A 80 15.29 7.22 -0.42
N ALA A 81 15.82 8.32 0.10
CA ALA A 81 15.14 9.62 0.00
C ALA A 81 15.02 10.03 -1.48
N ASN A 82 13.90 10.64 -1.87
CA ASN A 82 13.63 11.10 -3.23
C ASN A 82 13.88 10.02 -4.31
N SER A 83 13.61 8.75 -4.00
CA SER A 83 13.94 7.60 -4.83
C SER A 83 12.72 6.73 -5.13
N GLY A 84 12.71 6.14 -6.33
CA GLY A 84 11.66 5.23 -6.77
C GLY A 84 11.92 3.77 -6.36
N GLN A 85 10.86 3.00 -6.20
CA GLN A 85 10.89 1.54 -6.03
C GLN A 85 9.76 0.92 -6.84
N GLN A 86 10.01 -0.24 -7.43
CA GLN A 86 8.97 -1.04 -8.05
C GLN A 86 8.63 -2.25 -7.19
N VAL A 87 7.33 -2.54 -7.06
CA VAL A 87 6.81 -3.77 -6.48
C VAL A 87 6.09 -4.54 -7.59
N LYS A 88 6.48 -5.79 -7.77
CA LYS A 88 5.86 -6.71 -8.72
C LYS A 88 4.72 -7.44 -8.03
N ILE A 89 3.56 -7.53 -8.70
CA ILE A 89 2.44 -8.37 -8.30
C ILE A 89 2.33 -9.52 -9.29
N LYS A 90 2.43 -10.74 -8.79
CA LYS A 90 2.27 -11.97 -9.58
C LYS A 90 1.06 -12.75 -9.10
N ILE A 91 0.21 -13.16 -10.03
CA ILE A 91 -0.92 -14.04 -9.70
C ILE A 91 -0.40 -15.48 -9.55
N MET A 92 -0.88 -16.15 -8.51
CA MET A 92 -0.62 -17.55 -8.21
C MET A 92 -1.76 -18.42 -8.78
N PRO A 93 -1.56 -19.74 -8.95
CA PRO A 93 -2.64 -20.64 -9.32
C PRO A 93 -3.87 -20.45 -8.42
N ASN A 94 -5.04 -20.25 -9.02
CA ASN A 94 -6.24 -19.82 -8.31
C ASN A 94 -7.50 -20.38 -8.97
N LYS A 95 -8.65 -20.12 -8.35
CA LYS A 95 -9.99 -20.48 -8.86
C LYS A 95 -10.90 -19.26 -8.95
N LEU A 96 -10.34 -18.11 -9.35
CA LEU A 96 -11.13 -16.88 -9.49
C LEU A 96 -12.19 -17.04 -10.60
N PRO A 97 -13.36 -16.40 -10.45
CA PRO A 97 -14.40 -16.44 -11.46
C PRO A 97 -13.93 -15.79 -12.77
N THR A 98 -14.27 -16.39 -13.91
CA THR A 98 -13.88 -15.92 -15.25
C THR A 98 -14.92 -15.01 -15.92
N ASN A 99 -16.06 -14.80 -15.25
CA ASN A 99 -17.21 -14.06 -15.78
C ASN A 99 -17.51 -12.77 -15.02
N LYS A 100 -16.68 -12.40 -14.04
CA LYS A 100 -16.78 -11.16 -13.27
C LYS A 100 -15.42 -10.77 -12.71
N GLU A 101 -15.29 -9.51 -12.34
CA GLU A 101 -14.11 -9.02 -11.62
C GLU A 101 -14.11 -9.52 -10.17
N SER A 102 -12.91 -9.63 -9.59
CA SER A 102 -12.68 -9.89 -8.17
C SER A 102 -11.86 -8.74 -7.58
N ILE A 103 -12.19 -8.32 -6.36
CA ILE A 103 -11.55 -7.18 -5.68
C ILE A 103 -10.77 -7.70 -4.48
N PHE A 104 -9.57 -7.14 -4.30
CA PHE A 104 -8.64 -7.36 -3.19
C PHE A 104 -8.10 -5.99 -2.75
N ILE A 105 -7.63 -5.88 -1.50
CA ILE A 105 -7.20 -4.60 -0.89
C ILE A 105 -5.71 -4.64 -0.55
#